data_AF-A0A355A8Z0-F1
#
_entry.id   AF-A0A355A8Z0-F1
#
_cell.length_a   1.000
_cell.length_b   1.000
_cell.length_c   1.000
_cell.angle_alpha   90.00
_cell.angle_beta   90.00
_cell.angle_gamma   90.00
#
_symmetry.space_group_name_H-M   'P 1'
#
loop_
_entity.id
_entity.type
_entity.pdbx_description
1 polymer ?
#
loop_
_entity_poly.entity_id
_entity_poly.type
_entity_poly.pdbx_seq_one_letter_code
_entity_poly.pdbx_strand_id
1 'polypeptide(L)'
;MRRLLPSFDYVTTFYDLYGFKITGSFTEEDLEQKISDLFNNCHKLIPYIQQYEFETLVFSKPSYFSEYFESLVPEKKIKKIIQECGGVENINNSKETAPSKRIAEIFKEHEEYYNKIFHGPGIIEEVGLEAIMAECPRFKAWIEKIQNLK
;
A
#
# COMPACT_ATOMS: atom_id res chain seq x y z
N MET A 1 16.13 5.02 -14.29
CA MET A 1 16.46 6.06 -13.28
C MET A 1 17.71 6.90 -13.56
N ARG A 2 18.85 6.40 -14.09
CA ARG A 2 20.04 7.25 -14.33
C ARG A 2 19.81 8.48 -15.23
N ARG A 3 18.82 8.43 -16.14
CA ARG A 3 18.37 9.58 -16.96
C ARG A 3 17.28 10.43 -16.30
N LEU A 4 16.64 9.93 -15.23
CA LEU A 4 15.57 10.64 -14.52
C LEU A 4 16.16 11.61 -13.50
N LEU A 5 17.15 11.18 -12.70
CA LEU A 5 17.72 12.03 -11.64
C LEU A 5 18.27 13.40 -12.11
N PRO A 6 18.91 13.53 -13.29
CA PRO A 6 19.34 14.84 -13.77
C PRO A 6 18.19 15.72 -14.27
N SER A 7 17.03 15.13 -14.58
CA SER A 7 15.89 15.80 -15.22
C SER A 7 14.82 16.28 -14.25
N PHE A 8 14.93 15.91 -12.96
CA PHE A 8 13.96 16.25 -11.93
C PHE A 8 14.68 16.75 -10.66
N ASP A 9 14.03 17.62 -9.90
CA ASP A 9 14.56 18.12 -8.62
C ASP A 9 14.59 17.00 -7.58
N TYR A 10 13.53 16.19 -7.54
CA TYR A 10 13.41 15.01 -6.69
C TYR A 10 12.76 13.85 -7.45
N VAL A 11 13.12 12.63 -7.06
CA VAL A 11 12.55 11.38 -7.59
C VAL A 11 12.24 10.48 -6.40
N THR A 12 11.08 9.83 -6.45
CA THR A 12 10.68 8.82 -5.46
C THR A 12 10.24 7.54 -6.14
N THR A 13 9.98 6.50 -5.37
CA THR A 13 9.50 5.21 -5.86
C THR A 13 8.25 4.80 -5.13
N PHE A 14 7.43 3.98 -5.78
CA PHE A 14 6.33 3.29 -5.15
C PHE A 14 6.24 1.91 -5.79
N TYR A 15 6.89 0.93 -5.14
CA TYR A 15 6.96 -0.44 -5.61
C TYR A 15 6.54 -1.38 -4.49
N ASP A 16 5.73 -2.37 -4.84
CA ASP A 16 5.40 -3.48 -3.95
C ASP A 16 6.63 -4.36 -3.71
N LEU A 17 6.89 -4.75 -2.45
CA LEU A 17 8.01 -5.60 -2.07
C LEU A 17 8.03 -6.92 -2.87
N TYR A 18 6.86 -7.54 -3.05
CA TYR A 18 6.72 -8.78 -3.83
C TYR A 18 6.97 -8.60 -5.34
N GLY A 19 6.95 -7.37 -5.83
CA GLY A 19 7.36 -7.06 -7.20
C GLY A 19 8.85 -7.37 -7.45
N PHE A 20 9.65 -7.38 -6.38
CA PHE A 20 11.05 -7.77 -6.44
C PHE A 20 11.15 -9.29 -6.30
N LYS A 21 11.46 -9.99 -7.40
CA LYS A 21 11.72 -11.44 -7.43
C LYS A 21 13.10 -11.78 -6.83
N ILE A 22 13.32 -11.42 -5.57
CA ILE A 22 14.61 -11.59 -4.91
C ILE A 22 14.66 -12.91 -4.15
N THR A 23 15.79 -13.60 -4.23
CA THR A 23 16.09 -14.77 -3.41
C THR A 23 16.63 -14.31 -2.05
N GLY A 24 15.90 -14.58 -0.96
CA GLY A 24 16.28 -14.21 0.41
C GLY A 24 15.15 -13.51 1.16
N SER A 25 15.36 -13.23 2.45
CA SER A 25 14.47 -12.36 3.24
C SER A 25 15.04 -10.96 3.20
N PHE A 26 14.33 -10.03 2.56
CA PHE A 26 14.65 -8.60 2.56
C PHE A 26 13.49 -7.85 3.17
N THR A 27 13.79 -6.86 4.01
CA THR A 27 12.78 -5.88 4.44
C THR A 27 12.64 -4.78 3.40
N GLU A 28 11.61 -3.95 3.56
CA GLU A 28 11.39 -2.75 2.77
C GLU A 28 12.61 -1.81 2.87
N GLU A 29 13.14 -1.60 4.08
CA GLU A 29 14.32 -0.76 4.31
C GLU A 29 15.57 -1.30 3.62
N ASP A 30 15.76 -2.63 3.61
CA ASP A 30 16.91 -3.24 2.92
C ASP A 30 16.90 -2.89 1.43
N LEU A 31 15.71 -2.90 0.81
CA LEU A 31 15.56 -2.57 -0.60
C LEU A 31 15.66 -1.07 -0.85
N GLU A 32 15.07 -0.24 0.01
CA GLU A 32 15.23 1.21 -0.04
C GLU A 32 16.69 1.63 0.06
N GLN A 33 17.47 0.99 0.94
CA GLN A 33 18.90 1.22 1.08
C GLN A 33 19.66 0.76 -0.16
N LYS A 34 19.37 -0.42 -0.69
CA LYS A 34 19.99 -0.90 -1.94
C LYS A 34 19.70 0.01 -3.12
N ILE A 35 18.47 0.52 -3.24
CA ILE A 35 18.12 1.50 -4.26
C ILE A 35 18.96 2.77 -4.06
N SER A 36 19.07 3.28 -2.83
CA SER A 36 19.90 4.45 -2.52
C SER A 36 21.37 4.25 -2.93
N ASP A 37 21.95 3.09 -2.59
CA ASP A 37 23.34 2.76 -2.88
C ASP A 37 23.62 2.67 -4.39
N LEU A 38 22.69 2.12 -5.18
CA LEU A 38 22.78 2.08 -6.65
C LEU A 38 22.87 3.47 -7.30
N PHE A 39 22.42 4.51 -6.59
CA PHE A 39 22.48 5.91 -6.99
C PHE A 39 23.45 6.74 -6.13
N ASN A 40 24.44 6.10 -5.51
CA ASN A 40 25.47 6.75 -4.69
C ASN A 40 24.87 7.63 -3.58
N ASN A 41 23.78 7.20 -2.95
CA ASN A 41 23.09 7.94 -1.89
C ASN A 41 22.71 9.38 -2.31
N CYS A 42 22.26 9.54 -3.56
CA CYS A 42 21.82 10.81 -4.11
C CYS A 42 20.66 11.40 -3.29
N HIS A 43 20.84 12.59 -2.72
CA HIS A 43 19.84 13.31 -1.91
C HIS A 43 18.54 13.65 -2.66
N LYS A 44 18.57 13.65 -4.00
CA LYS A 44 17.37 13.84 -4.83
C LYS A 44 16.49 12.59 -4.90
N LEU A 45 16.99 11.44 -4.47
CA LEU A 45 16.25 10.18 -4.49
C LEU A 45 15.68 9.89 -3.11
N ILE A 46 14.37 9.64 -3.06
CA ILE A 46 13.64 9.28 -1.85
C ILE A 46 12.99 7.92 -2.13
N PRO A 47 13.71 6.80 -1.93
CA PRO A 47 13.12 5.51 -2.19
C PRO A 47 12.05 5.19 -1.14
N TYR A 48 11.03 4.50 -1.60
CA TYR A 48 9.97 3.93 -0.79
C TYR A 48 9.50 2.61 -1.41
N ILE A 49 9.32 1.61 -0.55
CA ILE A 49 8.80 0.29 -0.89
C ILE A 49 7.53 0.06 -0.08
N GLN A 50 6.46 -0.27 -0.79
CA GLN A 50 5.23 -0.74 -0.18
C GLN A 50 5.46 -2.17 0.31
N GLN A 51 5.31 -2.40 1.61
CA GLN A 51 5.54 -3.70 2.25
C GLN A 51 4.81 -4.85 1.55
N TYR A 52 3.55 -4.64 1.18
CA TYR A 52 2.73 -5.64 0.50
C TYR A 52 2.21 -5.12 -0.85
N GLU A 53 0.91 -5.23 -1.09
CA GLU A 53 0.30 -4.80 -2.35
C GLU A 53 -0.29 -3.39 -2.18
N PHE A 54 -0.48 -2.68 -3.29
CA PHE A 54 -1.26 -1.44 -3.32
C PHE A 54 -2.62 -1.58 -2.61
N GLU A 55 -3.28 -2.72 -2.80
CA GLU A 55 -4.55 -3.10 -2.18
C GLU A 55 -4.52 -3.11 -0.65
N THR A 56 -3.36 -3.13 0.01
CA THR A 56 -3.30 -2.93 1.46
C THR A 56 -3.90 -1.58 1.86
N LEU A 57 -3.70 -0.54 1.05
CA LEU A 57 -4.14 0.82 1.38
C LEU A 57 -5.66 0.98 1.38
N VAL A 58 -6.42 0.13 0.65
CA VAL A 58 -7.89 0.24 0.62
C VAL A 58 -8.53 -0.11 1.96
N PHE A 59 -7.83 -0.84 2.82
CA PHE A 59 -8.33 -1.23 4.14
C PHE A 59 -8.27 -0.08 5.17
N SER A 60 -7.70 1.07 4.81
CA SER A 60 -7.52 2.22 5.72
C SER A 60 -8.83 2.92 6.13
N LYS A 61 -9.95 2.66 5.46
CA LYS A 61 -11.28 3.15 5.85
C LYS A 61 -12.30 2.02 5.75
N PRO A 62 -12.41 1.14 6.77
CA PRO A 62 -13.33 0.01 6.73
C PRO A 62 -14.80 0.37 6.51
N SER A 63 -15.22 1.58 6.93
CA SER A 63 -16.60 2.06 6.73
C SER A 63 -16.98 2.26 5.27
N TYR A 64 -16.00 2.49 4.38
CA TYR A 64 -16.25 2.55 2.93
C TYR A 64 -16.99 1.30 2.45
N PHE A 65 -16.59 0.11 2.92
CA PHE A 65 -17.19 -1.14 2.48
C PHE A 65 -18.60 -1.35 3.05
N SER A 66 -18.90 -0.80 4.24
CA SER A 66 -20.28 -0.87 4.74
C SER A 66 -21.23 0.07 4.02
N GLU A 67 -20.72 1.23 3.59
CA GLU A 67 -21.43 2.18 2.72
C GLU A 67 -21.65 1.58 1.32
N TYR A 68 -20.60 1.04 0.70
CA TYR A 68 -20.65 0.48 -0.66
C TYR A 68 -21.60 -0.71 -0.78
N PHE A 69 -21.55 -1.66 0.17
CA PHE A 69 -22.39 -2.86 0.15
C PHE A 69 -23.73 -2.70 0.90
N GLU A 70 -24.03 -1.51 1.41
CA GLU A 70 -25.19 -1.23 2.27
C GLU A 70 -25.33 -2.25 3.43
N SER A 71 -24.20 -2.65 4.03
CA SER A 71 -24.15 -3.74 5.00
C SER A 71 -23.00 -3.57 6.00
N LEU A 72 -23.25 -3.78 7.30
CA LEU A 72 -22.20 -3.69 8.33
C LEU A 72 -21.26 -4.90 8.37
N VAL A 73 -21.54 -5.96 7.61
CA VAL A 73 -20.77 -7.22 7.65
C VAL A 73 -19.33 -7.04 7.13
N PRO A 74 -19.10 -6.43 5.95
CA PRO A 74 -17.75 -6.14 5.44
C PRO A 74 -16.88 -5.32 6.41
N GLU A 75 -17.42 -4.23 6.95
CA GLU A 75 -16.66 -3.36 7.86
C GLU A 75 -16.19 -4.13 9.11
N LYS A 76 -17.07 -4.92 9.73
CA LYS A 76 -16.71 -5.74 10.90
C LYS A 76 -15.65 -6.76 10.55
N LYS A 77 -15.76 -7.42 9.39
CA LYS A 77 -14.79 -8.41 8.92
C LYS A 77 -13.42 -7.76 8.67
N ILE A 78 -13.39 -6.61 8.00
CA ILE A 78 -12.16 -5.85 7.74
C ILE A 78 -11.49 -5.41 9.04
N LYS A 79 -12.25 -4.84 9.98
CA LYS A 79 -11.72 -4.43 11.30
C LYS A 79 -11.09 -5.61 12.04
N LYS A 80 -11.72 -6.79 11.99
CA LYS A 80 -11.16 -8.02 12.55
C LYS A 80 -9.85 -8.43 11.87
N ILE A 81 -9.80 -8.38 10.53
CA ILE A 81 -8.59 -8.67 9.75
C ILE A 81 -7.45 -7.72 10.15
N ILE A 82 -7.71 -6.41 10.21
CA ILE A 82 -6.71 -5.41 10.61
C ILE A 82 -6.17 -5.72 12.01
N GLN A 83 -7.06 -6.04 12.95
CA GLN A 83 -6.68 -6.38 14.31
C GLN A 83 -5.79 -7.65 14.36
N GLU A 84 -6.16 -8.70 13.63
CA GLU A 84 -5.40 -9.95 13.56
C GLU A 84 -4.02 -9.78 12.92
N CYS A 85 -3.89 -8.84 11.99
CA CYS A 85 -2.63 -8.51 11.32
C CYS A 85 -1.77 -7.53 12.13
N GLY A 86 -2.34 -6.84 13.12
CA GLY A 86 -1.64 -5.79 13.87
C GLY A 86 -1.49 -4.48 13.10
N GLY A 87 -2.45 -4.14 12.24
CA GLY A 87 -2.48 -2.87 11.49
C GLY A 87 -2.67 -3.05 9.99
N VAL A 88 -3.00 -1.95 9.31
CA VAL A 88 -3.28 -1.95 7.86
C VAL A 88 -2.03 -2.33 7.07
N GLU A 89 -0.87 -1.71 7.34
CA GLU A 89 0.39 -2.03 6.65
C GLU A 89 0.81 -3.50 6.80
N ASN A 90 0.26 -4.20 7.80
CA ASN A 90 0.56 -5.59 8.10
C ASN A 90 -0.43 -6.60 7.49
N ILE A 91 -1.41 -6.17 6.69
CA ILE A 91 -2.40 -7.08 6.07
C ILE A 91 -1.75 -7.93 4.98
N ASN A 92 -1.01 -8.97 5.35
CA ASN A 92 -0.59 -10.08 4.49
C ASN A 92 0.06 -11.18 5.35
N ASN A 93 -0.70 -12.21 5.71
CA ASN A 93 -0.17 -13.29 6.57
C ASN A 93 0.36 -14.47 5.74
N SER A 94 -0.07 -14.61 4.48
CA SER A 94 0.32 -15.69 3.58
C SER A 94 -0.07 -15.38 2.14
N LYS A 95 0.44 -16.15 1.18
CA LYS A 95 0.08 -16.02 -0.24
C LYS A 95 -1.42 -16.18 -0.48
N GLU A 96 -2.10 -16.99 0.32
CA GLU A 96 -3.55 -17.25 0.26
C GLU A 96 -4.36 -16.11 0.86
N THR A 97 -3.75 -15.31 1.74
CA THR A 97 -4.38 -14.20 2.48
C THR A 97 -3.81 -12.83 2.12
N ALA A 98 -3.28 -12.71 0.90
CA ALA A 98 -2.81 -11.45 0.33
C ALA A 98 -3.94 -10.40 0.27
N PRO A 99 -3.63 -9.09 0.37
CA PRO A 99 -4.60 -8.00 0.32
C PRO A 99 -5.62 -8.14 -0.81
N SER A 100 -5.16 -8.34 -2.05
CA SER A 100 -6.00 -8.46 -3.24
C SER A 100 -7.00 -9.62 -3.15
N LYS A 101 -6.60 -10.75 -2.54
CA LYS A 101 -7.47 -11.91 -2.31
C LYS A 101 -8.51 -11.66 -1.23
N ARG A 102 -8.13 -10.94 -0.16
CA ARG A 102 -9.06 -10.59 0.92
C ARG A 102 -10.18 -9.69 0.42
N ILE A 103 -9.86 -8.68 -0.40
CA ILE A 103 -10.88 -7.81 -1.02
C ILE A 103 -11.75 -8.62 -1.97
N ALA A 104 -11.14 -9.45 -2.83
CA ALA A 104 -11.91 -10.28 -3.76
C ALA A 104 -12.91 -11.21 -3.05
N GLU A 105 -12.53 -11.80 -1.91
CA GLU A 105 -13.45 -12.62 -1.12
C GLU A 105 -14.58 -11.80 -0.49
N ILE A 106 -14.30 -10.57 -0.01
CA ILE A 106 -15.34 -9.68 0.51
C ILE A 106 -16.36 -9.33 -0.59
N PHE A 107 -15.91 -8.98 -1.80
CA PHE A 107 -16.81 -8.74 -2.94
C PHE A 107 -17.63 -9.98 -3.29
N LYS A 108 -17.00 -11.15 -3.32
CA LYS A 108 -17.65 -12.42 -3.66
C LYS A 108 -18.72 -12.82 -2.64
N GLU A 109 -18.51 -12.56 -1.34
CA GLU A 109 -19.52 -12.77 -0.30
C GLU A 109 -20.78 -11.91 -0.49
N HIS A 110 -20.67 -10.86 -1.30
CA HIS A 110 -21.76 -9.95 -1.67
C HIS A 110 -22.20 -10.13 -3.13
N GLU A 111 -21.92 -11.30 -3.73
CA GLU A 111 -22.29 -11.64 -5.11
C GLU A 111 -21.69 -10.71 -6.18
N GLU A 112 -20.61 -9.98 -5.84
CA GLU A 112 -19.88 -9.09 -6.75
C GLU A 112 -18.49 -9.62 -7.10
N TYR A 113 -17.91 -9.07 -8.17
CA TYR A 113 -16.55 -9.40 -8.60
C TYR A 113 -15.60 -8.22 -8.44
N TYR A 114 -14.56 -8.40 -7.63
CA TYR A 114 -13.51 -7.40 -7.49
C TYR A 114 -12.60 -7.35 -8.73
N ASN A 115 -12.83 -6.37 -9.59
CA ASN A 115 -11.87 -5.95 -10.62
C ASN A 115 -10.87 -4.93 -10.05
N LYS A 116 -9.62 -5.35 -9.83
CA LYS A 116 -8.57 -4.49 -9.26
C LYS A 116 -8.24 -3.24 -10.08
N ILE A 117 -8.37 -3.29 -11.40
CA ILE A 117 -8.04 -2.16 -12.29
C ILE A 117 -9.11 -1.09 -12.17
N PHE A 118 -10.37 -1.50 -12.07
CA PHE A 118 -11.51 -0.60 -11.98
C PHE A 118 -11.76 -0.13 -10.54
N HIS A 119 -11.91 -1.07 -9.60
CA HIS A 119 -12.26 -0.74 -8.22
C HIS A 119 -11.07 -0.20 -7.42
N GLY A 120 -9.84 -0.71 -7.63
CA GLY A 120 -8.69 -0.34 -6.80
C GLY A 120 -8.49 1.18 -6.70
N PRO A 121 -8.33 1.90 -7.83
CA PRO A 121 -8.22 3.36 -7.81
C PRO A 121 -9.45 4.08 -7.23
N GLY A 122 -10.66 3.65 -7.60
CA GLY A 122 -11.89 4.28 -7.12
C GLY A 122 -12.10 4.13 -5.61
N ILE A 123 -11.78 2.96 -5.05
CA ILE A 123 -11.83 2.75 -3.60
C ILE A 123 -10.81 3.65 -2.91
N ILE A 124 -9.58 3.76 -3.43
CA ILE A 124 -8.55 4.63 -2.83
C ILE A 124 -8.96 6.10 -2.86
N GLU A 125 -9.60 6.55 -3.93
CA GLU A 125 -10.15 7.91 -4.03
C GLU A 125 -11.17 8.19 -2.91
N GLU A 126 -12.08 7.24 -2.65
CA GLU A 126 -13.12 7.35 -1.61
C GLU A 126 -12.61 7.13 -0.18
N VAL A 127 -11.57 6.30 -0.02
CA VAL A 127 -10.85 6.11 1.25
C VAL A 127 -10.14 7.41 1.63
N GLY A 128 -9.46 8.02 0.66
CA GLY A 128 -8.75 9.29 0.81
C GLY A 128 -7.37 9.17 1.45
N LEU A 129 -6.49 10.10 1.07
CA LEU A 129 -5.09 10.12 1.52
C LEU A 129 -4.95 10.27 3.05
N GLU A 130 -5.83 11.05 3.67
CA GLU A 130 -5.80 11.33 5.10
C GLU A 130 -6.05 10.07 5.94
N ALA A 131 -7.04 9.25 5.54
CA ALA A 131 -7.32 7.97 6.19
C ALA A 131 -6.15 7.00 6.01
N ILE A 132 -5.57 6.95 4.80
CA ILE A 132 -4.40 6.12 4.52
C ILE A 132 -3.22 6.54 5.41
N MET A 133 -2.91 7.83 5.51
CA MET A 133 -1.82 8.32 6.36
C MET A 133 -2.09 8.08 7.85
N ALA A 134 -3.36 8.06 8.29
CA ALA A 134 -3.70 7.78 9.68
C ALA A 134 -3.42 6.31 10.07
N GLU A 135 -3.69 5.37 9.16
CA GLU A 135 -3.57 3.93 9.41
C GLU A 135 -2.24 3.30 8.95
N CYS A 136 -1.47 4.00 8.11
CA CYS A 136 -0.23 3.50 7.51
C CYS A 136 0.98 4.39 7.86
N PRO A 137 1.66 4.16 8.99
CA PRO A 137 2.79 4.98 9.45
C PRO A 137 3.97 5.08 8.47
N ARG A 138 4.36 4.02 7.77
CA ARG A 138 5.46 4.10 6.79
C ARG A 138 5.05 4.93 5.58
N PHE A 139 3.85 4.66 5.06
CA PHE A 139 3.29 5.44 3.95
C PHE A 139 3.17 6.92 4.31
N LYS A 140 2.69 7.22 5.52
CA LYS A 140 2.64 8.57 6.07
C LYS A 140 4.02 9.24 6.10
N ALA A 141 5.02 8.58 6.68
CA ALA A 141 6.37 9.13 6.77
C ALA A 141 6.96 9.44 5.38
N TRP A 142 6.67 8.59 4.40
CA TRP A 142 7.06 8.81 3.00
C TRP A 142 6.37 10.04 2.39
N ILE A 143 5.04 10.16 2.52
CA ILE A 143 4.28 11.31 2.02
C ILE A 143 4.72 12.60 2.69
N GLU A 144 4.87 12.61 4.03
CA GLU A 144 5.33 13.79 4.77
C GLU A 144 6.72 14.23 4.30
N LYS A 145 7.62 13.28 4.00
CA LYS A 145 8.94 13.60 3.45
C LYS A 145 8.83 14.28 2.07
N ILE A 146 7.91 13.84 1.22
CA ILE A 146 7.66 14.45 -0.09
C ILE A 146 7.04 15.84 0.06
N GLN A 147 6.07 16.02 0.96
CA GLN A 147 5.39 17.29 1.19
C GLN A 147 6.33 18.38 1.74
N ASN A 148 7.41 17.99 2.41
CA ASN A 148 8.41 18.89 2.97
C ASN A 148 9.61 19.16 2.03
N LEU A 149 9.55 18.73 0.77
CA LEU A 149 10.57 19.08 -0.22
C LEU A 149 10.48 20.56 -0.58
N LYS A 150 11.65 21.16 -0.86
CA LYS A 150 11.80 22.59 -1.13
C LYS A 150 11.94 22.87 -2.61
#